data_AF-Q9BDJ9-F1
#
_entry.id   AF-Q9BDJ9-F1
#
_cell.length_a   1.000
_cell.length_b   1.000
_cell.length_c   1.000
_cell.angle_alpha   90.00
_cell.angle_beta   90.00
_cell.angle_gamma   90.00
#
_symmetry.space_group_name_H-M   'P 1'
#
loop_
_entity.id
_entity.type
_entity.pdbx_description
1 polymer ?
#
loop_
_entity_poly.entity_id
_entity_poly.type
_entity_poly.pdbx_seq_one_letter_code
_entity_poly.pdbx_strand_id
1 'polypeptide(L)'
;WALNLNGFDVEEAKILRLSGKPQNAPEGYQNRLKVLYSQKATPGSSRKTCRYIPSLPDRILDAPEIRNDYYLNLVDWSSGNVLAVALDNSVYLWSASSGDILQLLQMEQPGDYVSSVAWIKEGNYLAVGTSSAEVQLWDVQQQKRLRNMTSHSARVGFLCWNSYILSSGSRSGHIHHHDVRVAEHHVPTLSAHSQKVCGLRWPPDGRHLASGGNDNLVNVWPSAPGEGGWVPLQTFTQHQGAVKAVAWCPWQSNVLATGGGTSDRHIRIWNVCSGACLSAVDAHSQVCSILWSPHYKELISGHGFAQNQL
;
A
#
# COMPACT_ATOMS: atom_id res chain seq x y z
N TRP A 1 25.35 -46.84 3.83
CA TRP A 1 24.97 -46.11 5.05
C TRP A 1 23.49 -45.79 4.95
N ALA A 2 22.64 -46.64 5.53
CA ALA A 2 21.21 -46.35 5.66
C ALA A 2 21.02 -45.34 6.80
N LEU A 3 20.32 -44.24 6.55
CA LEU A 3 19.96 -43.26 7.57
C LEU A 3 18.86 -43.87 8.45
N ASN A 4 19.26 -44.39 9.61
CA ASN A 4 18.33 -44.75 10.68
C ASN A 4 17.79 -43.45 11.33
N LEU A 5 16.58 -43.06 10.96
CA LEU A 5 15.77 -42.18 11.80
C LEU A 5 15.36 -42.99 13.04
N ASN A 6 16.00 -42.70 14.16
CA ASN A 6 15.64 -43.22 15.49
C ASN A 6 15.58 -44.75 15.65
N GLY A 7 16.46 -45.48 14.95
CA GLY A 7 16.61 -46.94 15.16
C GLY A 7 15.49 -47.80 14.57
N PHE A 8 14.62 -47.23 13.73
CA PHE A 8 13.65 -47.98 12.95
C PHE A 8 14.17 -48.22 11.53
N ASP A 9 14.08 -49.47 11.08
CA ASP A 9 14.35 -49.81 9.68
C ASP A 9 13.24 -49.21 8.80
N VAL A 10 13.64 -48.30 7.92
CA VAL A 10 12.71 -47.59 7.03
C VAL A 10 12.07 -48.55 6.01
N GLU A 11 12.71 -49.69 5.73
CA GLU A 11 12.16 -50.74 4.85
C GLU A 11 11.07 -51.57 5.55
N GLU A 12 11.04 -51.60 6.89
CA GLU A 12 9.98 -52.24 7.67
C GLU A 12 8.82 -51.29 8.02
N ALA A 13 8.98 -49.98 7.75
CA ALA A 13 7.97 -48.98 8.03
C ALA A 13 6.80 -49.06 7.03
N LYS A 14 5.55 -49.11 7.54
CA LYS A 14 4.34 -49.12 6.70
C LYS A 14 3.85 -47.71 6.43
N ILE A 15 3.77 -47.34 5.16
CA ILE A 15 3.06 -46.13 4.72
C ILE A 15 1.57 -46.46 4.62
N LEU A 16 0.76 -45.87 5.50
CA LEU A 16 -0.69 -46.00 5.46
C LEU A 16 -1.29 -44.87 4.62
N ARG A 17 -2.28 -45.20 3.79
CA ARG A 17 -3.08 -44.25 3.02
C ARG A 17 -4.54 -44.36 3.43
N LEU A 18 -5.18 -43.24 3.72
CA LEU A 18 -6.63 -43.20 3.89
C LEU A 18 -7.30 -43.53 2.55
N SER A 19 -8.09 -44.60 2.51
CA SER A 19 -8.73 -45.11 1.28
C SER A 19 -9.92 -44.27 0.81
N GLY A 20 -10.39 -43.33 1.64
CA GLY A 20 -11.48 -42.42 1.31
C GLY A 20 -11.07 -41.41 0.23
N LYS A 21 -11.96 -41.17 -0.74
CA LYS A 21 -11.78 -40.06 -1.69
C LYS A 21 -12.08 -38.74 -0.97
N PRO A 22 -11.21 -37.72 -1.06
CA PRO A 22 -11.53 -36.40 -0.53
C PRO A 22 -12.77 -35.86 -1.26
N GLN A 23 -13.68 -35.24 -0.52
CA GLN A 23 -14.77 -34.50 -1.13
C GLN A 23 -14.19 -33.28 -1.84
N ASN A 24 -14.69 -32.97 -3.03
CA ASN A 24 -14.31 -31.75 -3.73
C ASN A 24 -14.79 -30.55 -2.91
N ALA A 25 -13.98 -29.49 -2.87
CA ALA A 25 -14.42 -28.22 -2.33
C ALA A 25 -15.69 -27.75 -3.08
N PRO A 26 -16.65 -27.13 -2.39
CA PRO A 26 -17.81 -26.52 -3.04
C PRO A 26 -17.39 -25.57 -4.17
N GLU A 27 -18.21 -25.46 -5.23
CA GLU A 27 -17.96 -24.49 -6.30
C GLU A 27 -17.77 -23.08 -5.72
N GLY A 28 -16.72 -22.38 -6.16
CA GLY A 28 -16.33 -21.06 -5.64
C GLY A 28 -15.24 -21.05 -4.56
N TYR A 29 -14.92 -22.18 -3.92
CA TYR A 29 -13.86 -22.27 -2.89
C TYR A 29 -12.48 -22.64 -3.44
N GLN A 30 -12.36 -22.86 -4.75
CA GLN A 30 -11.07 -23.06 -5.40
C GLN A 30 -10.45 -21.71 -5.75
N ASN A 31 -9.51 -21.25 -4.91
CA ASN A 31 -8.68 -20.09 -5.18
C ASN A 31 -7.64 -20.44 -6.28
N ARG A 32 -8.11 -20.60 -7.53
CA ARG A 32 -7.25 -20.90 -8.66
C ARG A 32 -6.47 -19.63 -9.00
N LEU A 33 -5.20 -19.59 -8.61
CA LEU A 33 -4.22 -18.55 -8.97
C LEU A 33 -4.07 -18.33 -10.51
N LYS A 34 -4.74 -19.14 -11.33
CA LYS A 34 -4.74 -19.12 -12.80
C LYS A 34 -6.15 -19.11 -13.42
N VAL A 35 -7.18 -18.55 -12.77
CA VAL A 35 -8.42 -18.31 -13.54
C VAL A 35 -8.23 -17.06 -14.38
N LEU A 36 -8.12 -17.27 -15.69
CA LEU A 36 -8.46 -16.28 -16.71
C LEU A 36 -9.97 -16.00 -16.56
N TYR A 37 -10.38 -15.22 -15.56
CA TYR A 37 -11.76 -14.77 -15.47
C TYR A 37 -12.01 -13.78 -16.60
N SER A 38 -12.92 -14.20 -17.47
CA SER A 38 -13.59 -13.49 -18.56
C SER A 38 -13.41 -11.96 -18.57
N GLN A 39 -12.90 -11.46 -19.69
CA GLN A 39 -12.90 -10.04 -20.09
C GLN A 39 -14.32 -9.43 -20.22
N LYS A 40 -15.38 -10.22 -19.99
CA LYS A 40 -16.78 -9.81 -20.12
C LYS A 40 -17.52 -10.05 -18.81
N ALA A 41 -17.24 -9.26 -17.79
CA ALA A 41 -18.24 -9.01 -16.74
C ALA A 41 -19.02 -7.76 -17.15
N THR A 42 -20.30 -7.93 -17.45
CA THR A 42 -21.26 -6.83 -17.55
C THR A 42 -21.18 -6.00 -16.26
N PRO A 43 -21.27 -4.65 -16.29
CA PRO A 43 -21.31 -3.85 -15.07
C PRO A 43 -22.27 -4.50 -14.08
N GLY A 44 -21.78 -4.77 -12.85
CA GLY A 44 -22.59 -5.40 -11.83
C GLY A 44 -23.93 -4.67 -11.72
N SER A 45 -25.03 -5.42 -11.64
CA SER A 45 -26.38 -4.87 -11.51
C SER A 45 -26.44 -4.02 -10.23
N SER A 46 -26.16 -2.73 -10.40
CA SER A 46 -26.25 -1.73 -9.36
C SER A 46 -27.58 -1.00 -9.54
N ARG A 47 -28.22 -0.63 -8.43
CA ARG A 47 -29.39 0.26 -8.45
C ARG A 47 -29.04 1.47 -9.32
N LYS A 48 -29.93 1.83 -10.27
CA LYS A 48 -29.75 2.97 -11.18
C LYS A 48 -29.18 4.15 -10.39
N THR A 49 -27.90 4.45 -10.61
CA THR A 49 -27.26 5.62 -10.03
C THR A 49 -27.90 6.84 -10.68
N CYS A 50 -28.42 7.77 -9.88
CA CYS A 50 -29.14 8.93 -10.40
C CYS A 50 -28.20 9.97 -11.07
N ARG A 51 -26.87 9.80 -10.91
CA ARG A 51 -25.86 10.69 -11.48
C ARG A 51 -25.07 10.00 -12.59
N TYR A 52 -24.74 10.78 -13.62
CA TYR A 52 -23.86 10.35 -14.70
C TYR A 52 -22.40 10.35 -14.23
N ILE A 53 -21.69 9.26 -14.52
CA ILE A 53 -20.24 9.15 -14.37
C ILE A 53 -19.69 8.77 -15.75
N PRO A 54 -18.79 9.57 -16.35
CA PRO A 54 -18.18 9.22 -17.62
C PRO A 54 -17.50 7.86 -17.55
N SER A 55 -17.75 7.01 -18.54
CA SER A 55 -17.10 5.70 -18.65
C SER A 55 -15.70 5.76 -19.27
N LEU A 56 -15.27 6.95 -19.71
CA LEU A 56 -13.97 7.21 -20.30
C LEU A 56 -13.25 8.28 -19.45
N PRO A 57 -11.91 8.19 -19.33
CA PRO A 57 -11.14 9.21 -18.63
C PRO A 57 -11.22 10.55 -19.37
N ASP A 58 -11.13 11.65 -18.60
CA ASP A 58 -11.05 13.00 -19.16
C ASP A 58 -9.74 13.21 -19.94
N ARG A 59 -8.62 12.71 -19.39
CA ARG A 59 -7.29 12.76 -19.99
C ARG A 59 -6.50 11.50 -19.71
N ILE A 60 -5.58 11.18 -20.61
CA ILE A 60 -4.60 10.11 -20.48
C ILE A 60 -3.22 10.77 -20.62
N LEU A 61 -2.35 10.58 -19.62
CA LEU A 61 -0.98 11.05 -19.63
C LEU A 61 -0.06 9.83 -19.78
N ASP A 62 0.92 9.93 -20.67
CA ASP A 62 1.88 8.84 -20.86
C ASP A 62 2.84 8.78 -19.67
N ALA A 63 3.02 7.57 -19.14
CA ALA A 63 3.95 7.27 -18.05
C ALA A 63 4.97 6.22 -18.53
N PRO A 64 5.85 6.58 -19.48
CA PRO A 64 6.85 5.66 -20.00
C PRO A 64 7.78 5.20 -18.86
N GLU A 65 8.24 3.95 -18.94
CA GLU A 65 9.18 3.38 -17.97
C GLU A 65 8.67 3.32 -16.52
N ILE A 66 7.35 3.47 -16.30
CA ILE A 66 6.76 3.26 -14.99
C ILE A 66 7.04 1.82 -14.53
N ARG A 67 7.60 1.69 -13.32
CA ARG A 67 7.93 0.38 -12.78
C ARG A 67 6.66 -0.38 -12.42
N ASN A 68 6.46 -1.53 -13.07
CA ASN A 68 5.37 -2.45 -12.76
C ASN A 68 5.67 -3.28 -11.49
N ASP A 69 5.72 -2.62 -10.34
CA ASP A 69 5.92 -3.23 -9.02
C ASP A 69 4.80 -2.79 -8.07
N TYR A 70 3.93 -3.74 -7.72
CA TYR A 70 2.79 -3.53 -6.82
C TYR A 70 3.20 -2.87 -5.49
N TYR A 71 4.40 -3.16 -4.98
CA TYR A 71 4.82 -2.71 -3.65
C TYR A 71 5.43 -1.30 -3.65
N LEU A 72 5.32 -0.52 -4.73
CA LEU A 72 5.80 0.86 -4.83
C LEU A 72 4.63 1.85 -4.89
N ASN A 73 4.82 3.07 -4.37
CA ASN A 73 3.83 4.15 -4.45
C ASN A 73 4.35 5.31 -5.32
N LEU A 74 4.20 5.18 -6.63
CA LEU A 74 4.90 6.00 -7.62
C LEU A 74 4.18 7.28 -8.04
N VAL A 75 2.96 7.51 -7.55
CA VAL A 75 2.15 8.68 -7.95
C VAL A 75 1.53 9.29 -6.71
N ASP A 76 1.55 10.63 -6.65
CA ASP A 76 0.81 11.39 -5.66
C ASP A 76 0.40 12.76 -6.22
N TRP A 77 -0.75 13.29 -5.78
CA TRP A 77 -1.32 14.54 -6.28
C TRP A 77 -1.33 15.59 -5.17
N SER A 78 -0.66 16.71 -5.40
CA SER A 78 -0.55 17.79 -4.41
C SER A 78 -1.86 18.57 -4.25
N SER A 79 -2.00 19.21 -3.10
CA SER A 79 -3.06 20.20 -2.84
C SER A 79 -2.98 21.44 -3.75
N GLY A 80 -1.80 21.71 -4.32
CA GLY A 80 -1.56 22.74 -5.33
C GLY A 80 -1.90 22.33 -6.76
N ASN A 81 -2.61 21.22 -6.95
CA ASN A 81 -3.02 20.69 -8.24
C ASN A 81 -1.84 20.28 -9.17
N VAL A 82 -0.76 19.76 -8.57
CA VAL A 82 0.42 19.23 -9.28
C VAL A 82 0.54 17.73 -9.03
N LEU A 83 0.58 16.95 -10.10
CA LEU A 83 0.78 15.51 -10.06
C LEU A 83 2.29 15.21 -10.05
N ALA A 84 2.76 14.43 -9.07
CA ALA A 84 4.10 13.86 -9.07
C ALA A 84 4.03 12.41 -9.56
N VAL A 85 4.87 12.07 -10.54
CA VAL A 85 4.96 10.72 -11.12
C VAL A 85 6.42 10.28 -11.13
N ALA A 86 6.70 9.16 -10.47
CA ALA A 86 7.99 8.51 -10.49
C ALA A 86 8.06 7.53 -11.68
N LEU A 87 8.96 7.83 -12.62
CA LEU A 87 9.23 7.03 -13.82
C LEU A 87 10.66 6.49 -13.69
N ASP A 88 10.76 5.20 -13.36
CA ASP A 88 12.00 4.51 -12.99
C ASP A 88 12.91 5.30 -12.04
N ASN A 89 13.94 5.96 -12.57
CA ASN A 89 14.94 6.70 -11.81
C ASN A 89 14.65 8.21 -11.69
N SER A 90 13.53 8.69 -12.22
CA SER A 90 13.20 10.13 -12.30
C SER A 90 11.85 10.44 -11.66
N VAL A 91 11.68 11.68 -11.20
CA VAL A 91 10.37 12.20 -10.78
C VAL A 91 10.00 13.38 -11.66
N TYR A 92 8.83 13.29 -12.30
CA TYR A 92 8.23 14.35 -13.07
C TYR A 92 7.07 14.98 -12.30
N LEU A 93 6.94 16.28 -12.42
CA LEU A 93 5.85 17.09 -11.91
C LEU A 93 5.03 17.60 -13.08
N TRP A 94 3.71 17.44 -13.01
CA TRP A 94 2.78 17.92 -14.01
C TRP A 94 1.71 18.80 -13.37
N SER A 95 1.62 20.05 -13.80
CA SER A 95 0.58 20.98 -13.34
C SER A 95 -0.74 20.67 -14.02
N ALA A 96 -1.75 20.22 -13.29
CA ALA A 96 -3.06 19.97 -13.87
C ALA A 96 -3.82 21.27 -14.23
N SER A 97 -3.34 22.42 -13.74
CA SER A 97 -3.89 23.74 -14.04
C SER A 97 -3.41 24.28 -15.39
N SER A 98 -2.12 24.13 -15.70
CA SER A 98 -1.48 24.70 -16.91
C SER A 98 -1.08 23.65 -17.95
N GLY A 99 -0.87 22.40 -17.54
CA GLY A 99 -0.30 21.35 -18.37
C GLY A 99 1.23 21.31 -18.38
N ASP A 100 1.90 22.22 -17.64
CA ASP A 100 3.36 22.30 -17.60
C ASP A 100 3.99 21.05 -16.99
N ILE A 101 5.11 20.62 -17.57
CA ILE A 101 5.88 19.46 -17.12
C ILE A 101 7.25 19.93 -16.64
N LEU A 102 7.70 19.39 -15.51
CA LEU A 102 9.01 19.62 -14.94
C LEU A 102 9.62 18.29 -14.47
N GLN A 103 10.83 17.97 -14.89
CA GLN A 103 11.60 16.90 -14.25
C GLN A 103 12.26 17.47 -12.98
N LEU A 104 11.82 17.00 -11.81
CA LEU A 104 12.33 17.48 -10.52
C LEU A 104 13.72 16.91 -10.22
N LEU A 105 13.90 15.61 -10.51
CA LEU A 105 15.13 14.90 -10.22
C LEU A 105 15.32 13.71 -11.15
N GLN A 106 16.56 13.23 -11.21
CA GLN A 106 16.97 11.94 -11.73
C GLN A 106 18.03 11.35 -10.79
N MET A 107 17.93 10.05 -10.47
CA MET A 107 18.90 9.37 -9.61
C MET A 107 20.28 9.35 -10.28
N GLU A 108 21.33 9.57 -9.49
CA GLU A 108 22.71 9.64 -9.96
C GLU A 108 23.32 8.25 -10.20
N GLN A 109 22.96 7.27 -9.37
CA GLN A 109 23.55 5.93 -9.39
C GLN A 109 22.84 5.02 -10.40
N PRO A 110 23.58 4.32 -11.29
CA PRO A 110 22.99 3.35 -12.20
C PRO A 110 22.25 2.24 -11.45
N GLY A 111 21.01 1.96 -11.85
CA GLY A 111 20.18 0.90 -11.28
C GLY A 111 19.37 1.30 -10.04
N ASP A 112 19.62 2.50 -9.48
CA ASP A 112 18.74 3.06 -8.47
C ASP A 112 17.46 3.62 -9.09
N TYR A 113 16.36 3.42 -8.38
CA TYR A 113 15.02 3.85 -8.81
C TYR A 113 14.25 4.48 -7.66
N VAL A 114 13.29 5.32 -8.01
CA VAL A 114 12.34 5.91 -7.08
C VAL A 114 11.32 4.85 -6.70
N SER A 115 11.15 4.62 -5.39
CA SER A 115 10.30 3.59 -4.83
C SER A 115 9.03 4.14 -4.20
N SER A 116 9.01 5.41 -3.81
CA SER A 116 7.80 6.12 -3.42
C SER A 116 7.89 7.63 -3.55
N VAL A 117 6.74 8.28 -3.70
CA VAL A 117 6.58 9.74 -3.62
C VAL A 117 5.42 10.09 -2.68
N ALA A 118 5.55 11.19 -1.94
CA ALA A 118 4.47 11.76 -1.13
C ALA A 118 4.62 13.27 -0.96
N TRP A 119 3.60 14.03 -1.36
CA TRP A 119 3.53 15.47 -1.14
C TRP A 119 3.32 15.80 0.32
N ILE A 120 4.03 16.82 0.82
CA ILE A 120 3.64 17.46 2.07
C ILE A 120 2.26 18.13 1.90
N LYS A 121 1.54 18.34 3.00
CA LYS A 121 0.14 18.84 3.00
C LYS A 121 -0.03 20.13 2.19
N GLU A 122 0.91 21.05 2.28
CA GLU A 122 0.90 22.35 1.61
C GLU A 122 1.36 22.27 0.14
N GLY A 123 1.89 21.13 -0.29
CA GLY A 123 2.31 20.88 -1.68
C GLY A 123 3.59 21.59 -2.11
N ASN A 124 4.34 22.22 -1.19
CA ASN A 124 5.59 22.91 -1.48
C ASN A 124 6.83 22.01 -1.39
N TYR A 125 6.74 20.90 -0.65
CA TYR A 125 7.80 19.89 -0.56
C TYR A 125 7.31 18.53 -1.06
N LEU A 126 8.22 17.80 -1.71
CA LEU A 126 8.02 16.41 -2.09
C LEU A 126 8.99 15.50 -1.33
N ALA A 127 8.45 14.49 -0.64
CA ALA A 127 9.25 13.39 -0.13
C ALA A 127 9.39 12.30 -1.19
N VAL A 128 10.60 11.77 -1.34
CA VAL A 128 10.94 10.74 -2.33
C VAL A 128 11.70 9.61 -1.63
N GLY A 129 11.14 8.40 -1.64
CA GLY A 129 11.78 7.19 -1.16
C GLY A 129 12.49 6.49 -2.32
N THR A 130 13.68 5.93 -2.08
CA THR A 130 14.51 5.30 -3.13
C THR A 130 14.70 3.80 -2.92
N SER A 131 15.26 3.11 -3.93
CA SER A 131 15.74 1.73 -3.83
C SER A 131 16.89 1.57 -2.84
N SER A 132 17.74 2.59 -2.74
CA SER A 132 18.92 2.69 -1.88
C SER A 132 18.63 3.06 -0.42
N ALA A 133 17.37 2.90 0.01
CA ALA A 133 16.90 3.16 1.38
C ALA A 133 16.99 4.63 1.83
N GLU A 134 17.09 5.56 0.88
CA GLU A 134 17.07 6.99 1.14
C GLU A 134 15.64 7.53 1.18
N VAL A 135 15.44 8.57 2.00
CA VAL A 135 14.26 9.43 2.00
C VAL A 135 14.72 10.86 1.74
N GLN A 136 14.48 11.33 0.53
CA GLN A 136 14.87 12.66 0.09
C GLN A 136 13.71 13.64 0.32
N LEU A 137 14.03 14.87 0.72
CA LEU A 137 13.07 15.98 0.81
C LEU A 137 13.46 17.05 -0.20
N TRP A 138 12.56 17.35 -1.13
CA TRP A 138 12.79 18.30 -2.22
C TRP A 138 11.92 19.54 -2.05
N ASP A 139 12.54 20.71 -2.10
CA ASP A 139 11.85 21.98 -2.33
C ASP A 139 11.53 22.07 -3.82
N VAL A 140 10.24 22.03 -4.13
CA VAL A 140 9.77 21.99 -5.52
C VAL A 140 9.89 23.36 -6.19
N GLN A 141 9.75 24.45 -5.43
CA GLN A 141 9.87 25.79 -5.97
C GLN A 141 11.33 26.12 -6.32
N GLN A 142 12.27 25.68 -5.49
CA GLN A 142 13.71 25.86 -5.72
C GLN A 142 14.33 24.74 -6.55
N GLN A 143 13.58 23.68 -6.86
CA GLN A 143 14.06 22.47 -7.56
C GLN A 143 15.31 21.89 -6.92
N LYS A 144 15.32 21.82 -5.59
CA LYS A 144 16.51 21.49 -4.81
C LYS A 144 16.21 20.48 -3.73
N ARG A 145 17.07 19.47 -3.62
CA ARG A 145 17.10 18.55 -2.47
C ARG A 145 17.57 19.28 -1.22
N LEU A 146 16.72 19.33 -0.20
CA LEU A 146 17.02 19.88 1.12
C LEU A 146 17.69 18.84 2.02
N ARG A 147 17.22 17.59 1.96
CA ARG A 147 17.72 16.49 2.81
C ARG A 147 17.85 15.20 2.02
N ASN A 148 18.84 14.40 2.39
CA ASN A 148 18.98 13.01 1.99
C ASN A 148 19.09 12.16 3.26
N MET A 149 17.94 11.64 3.74
CA MET A 149 17.83 11.01 5.05
C MET A 149 17.94 9.50 4.90
N THR A 150 18.84 8.87 5.66
CA THR A 150 19.04 7.42 5.65
C THR A 150 18.83 6.86 7.05
N SER A 151 18.09 5.76 7.15
CA SER A 151 17.83 5.08 8.43
C SER A 151 17.34 3.66 8.19
N HIS A 152 16.60 3.43 7.11
CA HIS A 152 16.17 2.11 6.68
C HIS A 152 17.34 1.28 6.13
N SER A 153 17.20 -0.04 6.20
CA SER A 153 18.16 -1.01 5.65
C SER A 153 17.77 -1.55 4.26
N ALA A 154 16.63 -1.13 3.74
CA ALA A 154 16.12 -1.55 2.42
C ALA A 154 15.21 -0.47 1.82
N ARG A 155 14.87 -0.62 0.53
CA ARG A 155 14.05 0.34 -0.23
C ARG A 155 12.83 0.86 0.53
N VAL A 156 12.52 2.15 0.34
CA VAL A 156 11.40 2.85 1.00
C VAL A 156 10.17 2.87 0.09
N GLY A 157 9.34 1.83 0.15
CA GLY A 157 8.22 1.64 -0.77
C GLY A 157 7.00 2.54 -0.53
N PHE A 158 6.88 3.13 0.66
CA PHE A 158 5.72 3.94 1.06
C PHE A 158 6.12 5.12 1.94
N LEU A 159 5.40 6.23 1.74
CA LEU A 159 5.56 7.46 2.49
C LEU A 159 4.17 8.00 2.86
N CYS A 160 4.03 8.59 4.05
CA CYS A 160 2.85 9.32 4.42
C CYS A 160 3.17 10.40 5.48
N TRP A 161 2.58 11.57 5.32
CA TRP A 161 2.80 12.72 6.18
C TRP A 161 1.78 12.83 7.32
N ASN A 162 2.25 13.27 8.47
CA ASN A 162 1.46 13.84 9.55
C ASN A 162 2.09 15.18 9.95
N SER A 163 1.64 16.26 9.31
CA SER A 163 2.28 17.58 9.40
C SER A 163 3.78 17.48 9.04
N TYR A 164 4.68 17.76 9.98
CA TYR A 164 6.14 17.70 9.78
C TYR A 164 6.73 16.30 10.01
N ILE A 165 5.95 15.35 10.54
CA ILE A 165 6.39 13.98 10.69
C ILE A 165 6.14 13.23 9.37
N LEU A 166 7.20 12.75 8.75
CA LEU A 166 7.11 11.84 7.61
C LEU A 166 7.27 10.41 8.10
N SER A 167 6.25 9.58 7.90
CA SER A 167 6.33 8.14 8.13
C SER A 167 6.77 7.42 6.85
N SER A 168 7.77 6.57 6.95
CA SER A 168 8.34 5.84 5.81
C SER A 168 8.32 4.33 6.07
N GLY A 169 7.77 3.55 5.13
CA GLY A 169 7.67 2.09 5.20
C GLY A 169 8.68 1.43 4.28
N SER A 170 9.46 0.48 4.81
CA SER A 170 10.52 -0.19 4.08
C SER A 170 10.19 -1.64 3.70
N ARG A 171 10.91 -2.14 2.68
CA ARG A 171 10.97 -3.57 2.34
C ARG A 171 11.45 -4.44 3.51
N SER A 172 12.16 -3.89 4.48
CA SER A 172 12.59 -4.60 5.70
C SER A 172 11.44 -4.93 6.65
N GLY A 173 10.29 -4.25 6.54
CA GLY A 173 9.18 -4.36 7.49
C GLY A 173 9.15 -3.26 8.56
N HIS A 174 10.21 -2.46 8.64
CA HIS A 174 10.26 -1.32 9.57
C HIS A 174 9.52 -0.10 9.01
N ILE A 175 8.93 0.66 9.93
CA ILE A 175 8.42 2.01 9.68
C ILE A 175 9.23 2.98 10.51
N HIS A 176 9.79 4.02 9.90
CA HIS A 176 10.47 5.10 10.62
C HIS A 176 9.63 6.36 10.59
N HIS A 177 9.65 7.15 11.66
CA HIS A 177 9.18 8.53 11.58
C HIS A 177 10.38 9.47 11.46
N HIS A 178 10.28 10.41 10.54
CA HIS A 178 11.26 11.45 10.28
C HIS A 178 10.70 12.79 10.74
N ASP A 179 11.28 13.40 11.78
CA ASP A 179 11.07 14.83 12.03
C ASP A 179 11.99 15.61 11.09
N VAL A 180 11.40 16.13 10.01
CA VAL A 180 12.17 16.77 8.94
C VAL A 180 12.77 18.12 9.35
N ARG A 181 12.43 18.65 10.53
CA ARG A 181 12.87 19.96 11.03
C ARG A 181 14.20 19.91 11.78
N VAL A 182 14.58 18.75 12.30
CA VAL A 182 15.77 18.57 13.15
C VAL A 182 16.85 17.74 12.44
N ALA A 183 18.12 17.94 12.79
CA ALA A 183 19.25 17.25 12.15
C ALA A 183 19.14 15.72 12.28
N GLU A 184 18.92 15.21 13.50
CA GLU A 184 18.63 13.80 13.76
C GLU A 184 17.17 13.51 13.42
N HIS A 185 16.90 13.23 12.14
CA HIS A 185 15.54 13.10 11.65
C HIS A 185 14.81 11.88 12.22
N HIS A 186 15.51 10.76 12.44
CA HIS A 186 14.91 9.48 12.81
C HIS A 186 14.52 9.51 14.29
N VAL A 187 13.21 9.56 14.56
CA VAL A 187 12.70 9.71 15.92
C VAL A 187 12.30 8.36 16.55
N PRO A 188 11.36 7.58 15.99
CA PRO A 188 11.13 6.20 16.36
C PRO A 188 11.27 5.22 15.19
N THR A 189 11.47 3.94 15.56
CA THR A 189 11.27 2.78 14.69
C THR A 189 10.06 1.97 15.19
N LEU A 190 9.14 1.69 14.29
CA LEU A 190 7.99 0.82 14.50
C LEU A 190 8.28 -0.51 13.77
N SER A 191 8.17 -1.62 14.50
CA SER A 191 8.58 -2.96 14.04
C SER A 191 7.49 -3.99 14.34
N ALA A 192 6.48 -4.08 13.48
CA ALA A 192 5.46 -5.13 13.59
C ALA A 192 5.19 -5.88 12.28
N HIS A 193 5.86 -5.50 11.18
CA HIS A 193 5.83 -6.27 9.95
C HIS A 193 7.13 -7.06 9.78
N SER A 194 6.99 -8.32 9.42
CA SER A 194 8.10 -9.26 9.13
C SER A 194 8.51 -9.23 7.65
N GLN A 195 7.69 -8.60 6.81
CA GLN A 195 7.92 -8.42 5.38
C GLN A 195 7.65 -6.97 5.00
N LYS A 196 7.81 -6.66 3.70
CA LYS A 196 7.64 -5.31 3.14
C LYS A 196 6.39 -4.61 3.66
N VAL A 197 6.56 -3.41 4.22
CA VAL A 197 5.44 -2.49 4.45
C VAL A 197 5.02 -1.97 3.08
N CYS A 198 3.79 -2.28 2.69
CA CYS A 198 3.26 -1.97 1.37
C CYS A 198 1.96 -1.16 1.40
N GLY A 199 1.50 -0.75 2.58
CA GLY A 199 0.45 0.24 2.77
C GLY A 199 0.80 1.08 3.99
N LEU A 200 0.65 2.40 3.89
CA LEU A 200 0.96 3.31 4.98
C LEU A 200 0.12 4.58 4.85
N ARG A 201 -0.70 4.91 5.85
CA ARG A 201 -1.56 6.09 5.78
C ARG A 201 -1.93 6.67 7.15
N TRP A 202 -1.67 7.97 7.32
CA TRP A 202 -2.25 8.79 8.36
C TRP A 202 -3.65 9.29 7.93
N PRO A 203 -4.60 9.40 8.87
CA PRO A 203 -5.86 10.09 8.69
C PRO A 203 -5.62 11.61 8.77
N PRO A 204 -6.58 12.42 8.30
CA PRO A 204 -6.51 13.88 8.38
C PRO A 204 -6.37 14.43 9.81
N ASP A 205 -6.84 13.69 10.82
CA ASP A 205 -6.76 14.08 12.23
C ASP A 205 -5.44 13.67 12.92
N GLY A 206 -4.58 12.91 12.23
CA GLY A 206 -3.28 12.48 12.74
C GLY A 206 -3.33 11.57 13.97
N ARG A 207 -4.49 11.02 14.35
CA ARG A 207 -4.62 10.25 15.61
C ARG A 207 -4.08 8.83 15.55
N HIS A 208 -4.17 8.19 14.38
CA HIS A 208 -3.78 6.80 14.21
C HIS A 208 -3.01 6.60 12.92
N LEU A 209 -1.86 5.93 12.92
CA LEU A 209 -1.24 5.50 11.66
C LEU A 209 -1.77 4.12 11.29
N ALA A 210 -2.23 3.91 10.06
CA ALA A 210 -2.51 2.57 9.55
C ALA A 210 -1.33 2.09 8.70
N SER A 211 -0.90 0.85 8.91
CA SER A 211 0.09 0.17 8.07
C SER A 211 -0.43 -1.18 7.58
N GLY A 212 -0.11 -1.52 6.34
CA GLY A 212 -0.38 -2.81 5.72
C GLY A 212 0.90 -3.44 5.19
N GLY A 213 1.03 -4.74 5.36
CA GLY A 213 2.25 -5.48 5.01
C GLY A 213 2.02 -6.60 4.00
N ASN A 214 3.12 -7.05 3.41
CA ASN A 214 3.15 -8.27 2.59
C ASN A 214 3.06 -9.56 3.41
N ASP A 215 3.11 -9.44 4.73
CA ASP A 215 2.85 -10.51 5.70
C ASP A 215 1.36 -10.65 6.05
N ASN A 216 0.48 -10.04 5.25
CA ASN A 216 -0.98 -10.06 5.37
C ASN A 216 -1.53 -9.34 6.62
N LEU A 217 -0.68 -8.61 7.33
CA LEU A 217 -1.07 -7.85 8.51
C LEU A 217 -1.55 -6.45 8.16
N VAL A 218 -2.53 -5.97 8.92
CA VAL A 218 -2.84 -4.55 9.06
C VAL A 218 -2.62 -4.16 10.51
N ASN A 219 -1.81 -3.15 10.77
CA ASN A 219 -1.61 -2.60 12.10
C ASN A 219 -2.17 -1.18 12.17
N VAL A 220 -2.78 -0.83 13.30
CA VAL A 220 -3.17 0.54 13.63
C VAL A 220 -2.31 0.99 14.80
N TRP A 221 -1.58 2.07 14.64
CA TRP A 221 -0.63 2.59 15.62
C TRP A 221 -1.17 3.88 16.25
N PRO A 222 -0.85 4.15 17.53
CA PRO A 222 -1.13 5.45 18.13
C PRO A 222 -0.26 6.55 17.49
N SER A 223 -0.58 7.82 17.76
CA SER A 223 0.26 8.95 17.32
C SER A 223 1.53 9.15 18.14
N ALA A 224 1.59 8.56 19.34
CA ALA A 224 2.70 8.64 20.28
C ALA A 224 2.90 7.27 20.94
N PRO A 225 4.13 6.94 21.39
CA PRO A 225 4.38 5.66 22.06
C PRO A 225 3.66 5.60 23.41
N GLY A 226 3.26 4.40 23.81
CA GLY A 226 2.83 4.14 25.18
C GLY A 226 4.03 3.82 26.09
N GLU A 227 3.76 3.45 27.34
CA GLU A 227 4.80 3.05 28.30
C GLU A 227 5.64 1.85 27.80
N GLY A 228 5.02 0.93 27.05
CA GLY A 228 5.69 -0.21 26.42
C GLY A 228 6.38 0.10 25.08
N GLY A 229 6.52 1.38 24.71
CA GLY A 229 7.04 1.80 23.43
C GLY A 229 6.00 1.80 22.30
N TRP A 230 6.47 1.55 21.08
CA TRP A 230 5.62 1.54 19.89
C TRP A 230 4.97 0.18 19.67
N VAL A 231 3.72 0.05 20.10
CA VAL A 231 2.90 -1.15 19.95
C VAL A 231 1.63 -0.82 19.17
N PRO A 232 1.20 -1.67 18.21
CA PRO A 232 -0.08 -1.47 17.55
C PRO A 232 -1.25 -1.48 18.55
N LEU A 233 -2.19 -0.55 18.39
CA LEU A 233 -3.49 -0.57 19.05
C LEU A 233 -4.38 -1.70 18.53
N GLN A 234 -4.24 -2.03 17.24
CA GLN A 234 -4.94 -3.13 16.58
C GLN A 234 -4.00 -3.86 15.63
N THR A 235 -4.18 -5.17 15.52
CA THR A 235 -3.56 -6.02 14.50
C THR A 235 -4.64 -6.89 13.85
N PHE A 236 -4.89 -6.67 12.57
CA PHE A 236 -5.85 -7.43 11.78
C PHE A 236 -5.12 -8.44 10.89
N THR A 237 -5.58 -9.69 10.92
CA THR A 237 -4.98 -10.87 10.25
C THR A 237 -5.94 -11.53 9.26
N GLN A 238 -7.11 -10.93 9.03
CA GLN A 238 -8.18 -11.55 8.24
C GLN A 238 -7.90 -11.51 6.73
N HIS A 239 -7.03 -10.62 6.25
CA HIS A 239 -6.60 -10.63 4.86
C HIS A 239 -5.72 -11.86 4.59
N GLN A 240 -5.91 -12.50 3.43
CA GLN A 240 -5.17 -13.69 2.99
C GLN A 240 -4.08 -13.35 1.95
N GLY A 241 -3.68 -12.09 1.88
CA GLY A 241 -2.74 -11.55 0.91
C GLY A 241 -2.28 -10.15 1.32
N ALA A 242 -1.25 -9.66 0.63
CA ALA A 242 -0.63 -8.37 0.92
C ALA A 242 -1.64 -7.22 1.01
N VAL A 243 -1.47 -6.32 1.97
CA VAL A 243 -2.40 -5.21 2.18
C VAL A 243 -1.76 -3.88 1.77
N LYS A 244 -1.86 -3.55 0.47
CA LYS A 244 -1.41 -2.26 -0.05
C LYS A 244 -2.45 -1.16 0.08
N ALA A 245 -3.69 -1.50 -0.26
CA ALA A 245 -4.79 -0.55 -0.25
C ALA A 245 -5.19 -0.27 1.20
N VAL A 246 -4.93 0.95 1.67
CA VAL A 246 -5.22 1.41 3.02
C VAL A 246 -5.73 2.85 2.92
N ALA A 247 -6.93 3.13 3.45
CA ALA A 247 -7.52 4.45 3.36
C ALA A 247 -8.49 4.76 4.51
N TRP A 248 -8.29 5.92 5.15
CA TRP A 248 -9.16 6.41 6.21
C TRP A 248 -10.38 7.13 5.65
N CYS A 249 -11.54 6.89 6.27
CA CYS A 249 -12.76 7.60 5.92
C CYS A 249 -12.70 9.05 6.44
N PRO A 250 -12.86 10.08 5.58
CA PRO A 250 -12.69 11.47 5.99
C PRO A 250 -13.86 12.03 6.80
N TRP A 251 -15.03 11.38 6.81
CA TRP A 251 -16.19 11.78 7.62
C TRP A 251 -16.44 10.87 8.83
N GLN A 252 -15.69 9.78 8.98
CA GLN A 252 -15.76 8.88 10.13
C GLN A 252 -14.35 8.50 10.54
N SER A 253 -13.82 9.22 11.53
CA SER A 253 -12.41 9.16 11.93
C SER A 253 -11.92 7.80 12.43
N ASN A 254 -12.83 6.93 12.90
CA ASN A 254 -12.49 5.59 13.36
C ASN A 254 -12.71 4.51 12.28
N VAL A 255 -13.10 4.90 11.05
CA VAL A 255 -13.37 3.97 9.96
C VAL A 255 -12.18 3.90 9.02
N LEU A 256 -11.66 2.68 8.86
CA LEU A 256 -10.56 2.34 7.98
C LEU A 256 -11.05 1.37 6.90
N ALA A 257 -10.70 1.61 5.64
CA ALA A 257 -10.83 0.64 4.56
C ALA A 257 -9.46 0.04 4.25
N THR A 258 -9.41 -1.28 4.08
CA THR A 258 -8.23 -1.99 3.59
C THR A 258 -8.59 -2.97 2.48
N GLY A 259 -7.66 -3.22 1.56
CA GLY A 259 -7.86 -4.12 0.44
C GLY A 259 -6.71 -5.11 0.30
N GLY A 260 -7.02 -6.38 0.15
CA GLY A 260 -6.02 -7.43 0.01
C GLY A 260 -5.62 -7.71 -1.44
N GLY A 261 -4.40 -8.22 -1.59
CA GLY A 261 -3.82 -8.61 -2.88
C GLY A 261 -4.46 -9.85 -3.50
N THR A 262 -3.81 -10.43 -4.51
CA THR A 262 -4.36 -11.47 -5.40
C THR A 262 -4.90 -12.71 -4.68
N SER A 263 -4.27 -13.12 -3.58
CA SER A 263 -4.70 -14.28 -2.79
C SER A 263 -5.93 -13.99 -1.91
N ASP A 264 -6.20 -12.72 -1.60
CA ASP A 264 -7.29 -12.27 -0.72
C ASP A 264 -8.48 -11.71 -1.49
N ARG A 265 -8.26 -10.67 -2.31
CA ARG A 265 -9.26 -9.98 -3.14
C ARG A 265 -10.41 -9.32 -2.39
N HIS A 266 -10.34 -9.17 -1.07
CA HIS A 266 -11.42 -8.54 -0.32
C HIS A 266 -11.10 -7.08 -0.01
N ILE A 267 -12.10 -6.22 -0.10
CA ILE A 267 -12.14 -4.93 0.57
C ILE A 267 -12.80 -5.15 1.93
N ARG A 268 -12.13 -4.73 3.01
CA ARG A 268 -12.62 -4.81 4.37
C ARG A 268 -12.74 -3.43 4.97
N ILE A 269 -13.83 -3.19 5.70
CA ILE A 269 -14.09 -1.95 6.42
C ILE A 269 -14.01 -2.24 7.91
N TRP A 270 -13.27 -1.43 8.65
CA TRP A 270 -12.97 -1.63 10.06
C TRP A 270 -13.43 -0.45 10.90
N ASN A 271 -13.81 -0.74 12.15
CA ASN A 271 -13.77 0.25 13.21
C ASN A 271 -12.51 0.04 14.03
N VAL A 272 -11.58 1.00 14.00
CA VAL A 272 -10.27 0.84 14.65
C VAL A 272 -10.30 0.94 16.17
N CYS A 273 -11.36 1.52 16.75
CA CYS A 273 -11.52 1.56 18.21
C CYS A 273 -12.02 0.23 18.76
N SER A 274 -12.99 -0.41 18.09
CA SER A 274 -13.53 -1.70 18.54
C SER A 274 -12.75 -2.91 17.99
N GLY A 275 -11.94 -2.71 16.95
CA GLY A 275 -11.27 -3.79 16.22
C GLY A 275 -12.20 -4.63 15.33
N ALA A 276 -13.47 -4.22 15.18
CA ALA A 276 -14.46 -4.99 14.44
C ALA A 276 -14.32 -4.82 12.92
N CYS A 277 -14.43 -5.93 12.18
CA CYS A 277 -14.67 -5.91 10.74
C CYS A 277 -16.16 -5.60 10.49
N LEU A 278 -16.45 -4.37 10.05
CA LEU A 278 -17.81 -3.90 9.78
C LEU A 278 -18.39 -4.48 8.49
N SER A 279 -17.53 -4.72 7.49
CA SER A 279 -17.92 -5.27 6.20
C SER A 279 -16.73 -5.92 5.51
N ALA A 280 -17.01 -6.93 4.69
CA ALA A 280 -16.05 -7.56 3.79
C ALA A 280 -16.74 -7.83 2.45
N VAL A 281 -16.14 -7.33 1.36
CA VAL A 281 -16.67 -7.44 0.00
C VAL A 281 -15.60 -8.10 -0.87
N ASP A 282 -15.93 -9.21 -1.52
CA ASP A 282 -15.06 -9.81 -2.53
C ASP A 282 -15.04 -8.89 -3.76
N ALA A 283 -13.88 -8.32 -4.05
CA ALA A 283 -13.64 -7.47 -5.21
C ALA A 283 -13.26 -8.27 -6.46
N HIS A 284 -13.14 -9.60 -6.35
CA HIS A 284 -12.83 -10.53 -7.44
C HIS A 284 -11.49 -10.28 -8.15
N SER A 285 -10.66 -9.37 -7.64
CA SER A 285 -9.34 -9.03 -8.14
C SER A 285 -8.47 -8.52 -7.00
N GLN A 286 -7.14 -8.47 -7.21
CA GLN A 286 -6.26 -7.79 -6.26
C GLN A 286 -6.70 -6.33 -6.09
N VAL A 287 -6.74 -5.84 -4.85
CA VAL A 287 -7.04 -4.43 -4.57
C VAL A 287 -5.72 -3.66 -4.50
N CYS A 288 -5.52 -2.72 -5.41
CA CYS A 288 -4.28 -1.96 -5.57
C CYS A 288 -4.29 -0.64 -4.81
N SER A 289 -5.45 0.02 -4.73
CA SER A 289 -5.63 1.29 -4.05
C SER A 289 -7.08 1.45 -3.65
N ILE A 290 -7.33 2.23 -2.61
CA ILE A 290 -8.66 2.66 -2.16
C ILE A 290 -8.60 4.17 -1.90
N LEU A 291 -9.61 4.90 -2.32
CA LEU A 291 -9.83 6.29 -1.96
C LEU A 291 -11.28 6.50 -1.50
N TRP A 292 -11.46 7.42 -0.55
CA TRP A 292 -12.77 7.85 -0.08
C TRP A 292 -13.12 9.20 -0.69
N SER A 293 -14.37 9.36 -1.11
CA SER A 293 -14.89 10.62 -1.64
C SER A 293 -16.02 11.17 -0.74
N PRO A 294 -15.84 12.34 -0.10
CA PRO A 294 -16.89 12.95 0.72
C PRO A 294 -18.06 13.48 -0.11
N HIS A 295 -17.87 13.73 -1.41
CA HIS A 295 -18.89 14.31 -2.29
C HIS A 295 -20.19 13.51 -2.32
N TYR A 296 -20.07 12.18 -2.28
CA TYR A 296 -21.21 11.27 -2.30
C TYR A 296 -21.12 10.17 -1.23
N LYS A 297 -20.17 10.30 -0.30
CA LYS A 297 -19.84 9.29 0.73
C LYS A 297 -19.54 7.92 0.15
N GLU A 298 -18.66 7.91 -0.85
CA GLU A 298 -18.33 6.71 -1.62
C GLU A 298 -16.88 6.29 -1.45
N LEU A 299 -16.64 5.05 -1.82
CA LEU A 299 -15.32 4.44 -1.90
C LEU A 299 -15.07 4.06 -3.36
N ILE A 300 -13.90 4.40 -3.88
CA ILE A 300 -13.39 3.93 -5.18
C ILE A 300 -12.17 3.05 -4.92
N SER A 301 -12.06 1.97 -5.68
CA SER A 301 -10.97 1.00 -5.54
C SER A 301 -10.37 0.65 -6.89
N GLY A 302 -9.05 0.72 -7.00
CA GLY A 302 -8.35 0.27 -8.20
C GLY A 302 -7.99 -1.20 -8.10
N HIS A 303 -8.15 -1.93 -9.21
CA HIS A 303 -7.91 -3.38 -9.28
C HIS A 303 -6.83 -3.75 -10.30
N GLY A 304 -6.26 -4.95 -10.16
CA GLY A 304 -5.30 -5.52 -11.09
C GLY A 304 -5.90 -6.61 -11.98
N PHE A 305 -5.19 -7.72 -12.12
CA PHE A 305 -5.60 -8.84 -12.99
C PHE A 305 -6.97 -9.42 -12.59
N ALA A 306 -7.87 -9.80 -13.52
CA ALA A 306 -7.75 -9.79 -14.99
C ALA A 306 -8.36 -8.55 -15.68
N GLN A 307 -9.00 -7.66 -14.93
CA GLN A 307 -9.83 -6.60 -15.53
C GLN A 307 -9.19 -5.20 -15.51
N ASN A 308 -8.15 -4.96 -14.68
CA ASN A 308 -7.53 -3.63 -14.51
C ASN A 308 -8.58 -2.49 -14.36
N GLN A 309 -9.74 -2.79 -13.75
CA GLN A 309 -10.85 -1.84 -13.61
C GLN A 309 -10.65 -0.94 -12.39
N LEU A 310 -11.07 0.33 -12.51
CA LEU A 310 -11.22 1.32 -11.44
C LEU A 310 -12.68 1.37 -10.96
#